data_AF-A0A1F6DA64-F1
#
_entry.id   AF-A0A1F6DA64-F1
#
_cell.length_a   1.000
_cell.length_b   1.000
_cell.length_c   1.000
_cell.angle_alpha   90.00
_cell.angle_beta   90.00
_cell.angle_gamma   90.00
#
_symmetry.space_group_name_H-M   'P 1'
#
loop_
_entity.id
_entity.type
_entity.pdbx_description
1 polymer ?
#
loop_
_entity_poly.entity_id
_entity_poly.type
_entity_poly.pdbx_seq_one_letter_code
_entity_poly.pdbx_strand_id
1 'polypeptide(L)' 'MTTAERDKKLENLIEQKIFEFLGDPDSGLELKKSFAMKLRKRLKERQKLTPLSAVAKKYGLN' A
#
# COMPACT_ATOMS: atom_id res chain seq x y z
N MET A 1 36.46 -12.37 7.48
CA MET A 1 35.42 -11.32 7.45
C MET A 1 35.88 -10.17 8.32
N THR A 2 35.95 -8.97 7.78
CA THR A 2 36.24 -7.74 8.54
C THR A 2 35.02 -7.33 9.35
N THR A 3 35.20 -6.42 10.33
CA THR A 3 34.08 -5.88 11.12
C THR A 3 33.06 -5.17 10.21
N ALA A 4 33.54 -4.37 9.25
CA ALA A 4 32.69 -3.67 8.29
C ALA A 4 31.83 -4.61 7.43
N GLU A 5 32.38 -5.77 7.05
CA GLU A 5 31.60 -6.79 6.32
C GLU A 5 30.49 -7.41 7.17
N ARG A 6 30.69 -7.54 8.48
CA ARG A 6 29.68 -8.07 9.41
C ARG A 6 28.57 -7.07 9.64
N ASP A 7 28.92 -5.81 9.84
CA ASP A 7 27.95 -4.73 10.07
C ASP A 7 27.05 -4.54 8.85
N LYS A 8 27.64 -4.52 7.64
CA LYS A 8 26.88 -4.45 6.39
C LYS A 8 25.94 -5.65 6.20
N LYS A 9 26.37 -6.85 6.61
CA LYS A 9 25.52 -8.06 6.53
C LYS A 9 24.34 -7.98 7.50
N LEU A 10 24.55 -7.42 8.69
CA LEU A 10 23.50 -7.21 9.68
C LEU A 10 22.50 -6.15 9.21
N GLU A 11 22.99 -5.05 8.65
CA GLU A 11 22.15 -3.96 8.10
C GLU A 11 21.23 -4.49 6.99
N ASN A 12 21.78 -5.22 6.02
CA ASN A 12 20.99 -5.86 4.96
C ASN A 12 19.93 -6.83 5.52
N LEU A 13 20.25 -7.58 6.57
CA LEU A 13 19.32 -8.50 7.21
C LEU A 13 18.16 -7.74 7.89
N ILE A 14 18.48 -6.64 8.57
CA ILE A 14 17.47 -5.79 9.21
C ILE A 14 16.55 -5.17 8.15
N GLU A 15 17.10 -4.63 7.06
CA GLU A 15 16.30 -4.08 5.96
C GLU A 15 15.37 -5.13 5.35
N GLN A 16 15.87 -6.34 5.08
CA GLN A 16 15.05 -7.44 4.58
C GLN A 16 13.90 -7.76 5.54
N LYS A 17 14.16 -7.83 6.85
CA LYS A 17 13.11 -8.10 7.83
C LYS A 17 12.10 -6.96 7.94
N ILE A 18 12.54 -5.71 7.89
CA ILE A 18 11.62 -4.57 7.84
C ILE A 18 10.72 -4.66 6.60
N PHE A 19 11.27 -4.97 5.43
CA PHE A 19 10.49 -5.17 4.21
C PHE A 19 9.54 -6.36 4.26
N GLU A 20 9.94 -7.47 4.89
CA GLU A 20 9.04 -8.62 5.09
C GLU A 20 7.86 -8.29 6.01
N PHE A 21 8.09 -7.53 7.08
CA PHE A 21 7.06 -7.22 8.07
C PHE A 21 6.17 -6.03 7.70
N LEU A 22 6.75 -5.01 7.08
CA LEU A 22 6.11 -3.72 6.82
C LEU A 22 5.99 -3.39 5.34
N GLY A 23 6.55 -4.23 4.46
CA GLY A 23 6.43 -4.06 3.03
C GLY A 23 4.99 -4.26 2.57
N ASP A 24 4.68 -3.67 1.43
CA ASP A 24 3.40 -3.89 0.77
C ASP A 24 3.31 -5.37 0.34
N PRO A 25 2.39 -6.17 0.91
CA PRO A 25 2.23 -7.57 0.54
C PRO A 25 1.81 -7.76 -0.92
N ASP A 26 1.25 -6.71 -1.55
CA ASP A 26 0.84 -6.70 -2.95
C ASP A 26 1.93 -6.15 -3.89
N SER A 27 3.11 -5.78 -3.36
CA SER A 27 4.22 -5.26 -4.16
C SER A 27 4.60 -6.23 -5.28
N GLY A 28 4.64 -5.71 -6.51
CA GLY A 28 4.97 -6.50 -7.71
C GLY A 28 3.81 -7.32 -8.28
N LEU A 29 2.61 -7.28 -7.68
CA LEU A 29 1.43 -7.92 -8.24
C LEU A 29 0.74 -7.01 -9.27
N GLU A 30 0.35 -7.59 -10.40
CA GLU A 30 -0.48 -6.90 -11.38
C GLU A 30 -1.97 -7.04 -11.05
N LEU A 31 -2.72 -5.96 -11.28
CA LEU A 31 -4.18 -6.01 -11.21
C LEU A 31 -4.74 -6.92 -12.30
N LYS A 32 -5.67 -7.81 -11.90
CA LYS A 32 -6.45 -8.61 -12.85
C LYS A 32 -7.08 -7.69 -13.91
N LYS A 33 -6.93 -8.06 -15.19
CA LYS A 33 -7.43 -7.26 -16.34
C LYS A 33 -8.92 -6.90 -16.22
N SER A 34 -9.74 -7.82 -15.74
CA SER A 34 -11.18 -7.60 -15.51
C SER A 34 -11.46 -6.55 -14.45
N PHE A 35 -10.66 -6.52 -13.37
CA PHE A 35 -10.75 -5.51 -12.32
C PHE A 35 -10.29 -4.15 -12.83
N ALA A 36 -9.14 -4.08 -13.50
CA ALA A 36 -8.61 -2.85 -14.09
C ALA A 36 -9.60 -2.21 -15.08
N MET A 37 -10.28 -3.02 -15.91
CA MET A 37 -11.30 -2.54 -16.84
C MET A 37 -12.51 -1.93 -16.12
N LYS A 38 -13.04 -2.60 -15.09
CA LYS A 38 -14.15 -2.08 -14.27
C LYS A 38 -13.75 -0.81 -13.54
N LEU A 39 -12.53 -0.73 -13.02
CA LEU A 39 -12.01 0.46 -12.36
C LEU A 39 -11.95 1.66 -13.32
N ARG A 40 -11.37 1.47 -14.52
CA ARG A 40 -11.32 2.50 -15.57
C ARG A 40 -12.70 2.99 -15.97
N LYS A 41 -13.69 2.09 -16.10
CA LYS A 41 -15.08 2.47 -16.38
C LYS A 41 -15.65 3.36 -15.28
N ARG A 42 -15.50 2.96 -14.01
CA ARG A 42 -15.99 3.73 -12.86
C ARG A 42 -15.35 5.11 -12.72
N LEU A 43 -14.07 5.24 -13.04
CA LEU A 43 -13.36 6.53 -12.98
C LEU A 43 -13.80 7.52 -14.07
N LYS A 44 -14.29 7.02 -15.21
CA LYS A 44 -14.84 7.86 -16.28
C LYS A 44 -16.24 8.38 -15.98
N GLU A 45 -16.99 7.69 -15.12
CA GLU A 45 -18.35 8.06 -14.75
C GLU A 45 -18.34 9.10 -13.61
N ARG A 46 -19.24 10.09 -13.67
CA ARG A 46 -19.40 11.06 -12.59
C ARG A 46 -19.95 10.34 -11.35
N GLN A 47 -19.10 10.14 -10.36
CA GLN A 47 -19.45 9.47 -9.11
C GLN A 47 -20.40 10.35 -8.28
N LYS A 48 -21.41 9.73 -7.67
CA LYS A 48 -22.20 10.38 -6.62
C LYS A 48 -21.37 10.37 -5.34
N LEU A 49 -20.81 11.52 -4.98
CA LEU A 49 -19.95 11.66 -3.81
C LEU A 49 -20.77 11.95 -2.55
N THR A 50 -20.25 11.55 -1.40
CA THR A 50 -20.80 11.91 -0.08
C THR A 50 -19.94 13.03 0.51
N PRO A 51 -20.52 14.09 1.08
CA PRO A 51 -19.75 15.15 1.73
C PRO A 51 -18.88 14.61 2.87
N LEU A 52 -17.67 15.16 3.02
CA LEU A 52 -16.73 14.76 4.07
C LEU A 52 -17.35 14.84 5.47
N SER A 53 -18.15 15.87 5.74
CA SER A 53 -18.85 16.04 7.02
C SER A 53 -19.80 14.89 7.37
N ALA A 54 -20.50 14.34 6.37
CA ALA A 54 -21.37 13.19 6.55
C ALA A 54 -20.58 11.92 6.85
N VAL A 55 -19.41 11.76 6.23
CA VAL A 55 -18.48 10.64 6.51
C VAL A 55 -17.91 10.77 7.92
N ALA A 56 -17.37 11.94 8.28
CA ALA A 56 -16.78 12.19 9.60
C ALA A 56 -17.79 11.93 10.74
N LYS A 57 -19.05 12.36 10.57
CA LYS A 57 -20.14 12.07 11.51
C LYS A 57 -20.41 10.57 11.64
N LYS A 58 -20.45 9.84 10.52
CA LYS A 58 -20.70 8.38 10.51
C LYS A 58 -19.63 7.59 11.26
N TYR A 59 -18.37 8.04 11.17
CA TYR A 59 -17.22 7.35 11.76
C TYR A 59 -16.74 7.96 13.10
N GLY A 60 -17.49 8.90 13.69
CA GLY A 60 -17.19 9.43 15.01
C GLY A 60 -15.96 10.34 15.08
N LEU A 61 -15.63 11.03 13.97
CA LEU A 61 -14.52 11.98 13.89
C LEU A 61 -14.94 13.43 14.20
N ASN A 62 -16.16 13.62 14.75
CA ASN A 62 -16.76 14.91 15.08
C ASN A 62 -16.96 15.07 16.59
#